data_AF-A0A3D2P631-F1
#
_entry.id   AF-A0A3D2P631-F1
#
_cell.length_a   1.000
_cell.length_b   1.000
_cell.length_c   1.000
_cell.angle_alpha   90.00
_cell.angle_beta   90.00
_cell.angle_gamma   90.00
#
_symmetry.space_group_name_H-M   'P 1'
#
loop_
_entity.id
_entity.type
_entity.pdbx_description
1 polymer ?
#
loop_
_entity_poly.entity_id
_entity_poly.type
_entity_poly.pdbx_seq_one_letter_code
_entity_poly.pdbx_strand_id
1 'polypeptide(L)'
;VVAAVSLMHQANDPMVPATMTIMGGPVDPRQSPTVPNKLATQRPLYWFKRNMLSRVPYPHLGFMRSVYPGFLQLTGFMAMNLDRHFGAHMKMFQHLVQGDGDSAEKHRIFYDEYNAVMDLDAEFYIETISRVFQDFELPLGKMVVKGE
;
A
#
# COMPACT_ATOMS: atom_id res chain seq x y z
N VAL A 1 8.78 -3.26 -7.80
CA VAL A 1 9.46 -2.39 -8.79
C VAL A 1 10.96 -2.63 -8.82
N VAL A 2 11.70 -2.40 -7.72
CA VAL A 2 13.17 -2.65 -7.66
C VAL A 2 13.55 -4.02 -8.21
N ALA A 3 12.94 -5.09 -7.70
CA ALA A 3 13.22 -6.46 -8.17
C ALA A 3 12.99 -6.65 -9.68
N ALA A 4 11.93 -6.04 -10.23
CA ALA A 4 11.64 -6.14 -11.67
C ALA A 4 12.70 -5.41 -12.51
N VAL A 5 13.11 -4.21 -12.10
CA VAL A 5 14.18 -3.46 -12.79
C VAL A 5 15.50 -4.21 -12.74
N SER A 6 15.84 -4.83 -11.59
CA SER A 6 17.04 -5.67 -11.46
C SER A 6 17.02 -6.85 -12.44
N LEU A 7 15.89 -7.56 -12.55
CA LEU A 7 15.75 -8.68 -13.49
C LEU A 7 15.81 -8.23 -14.95
N MET A 8 15.17 -7.10 -15.30
CA MET A 8 15.26 -6.52 -16.65
C MET A 8 16.70 -6.16 -17.01
N HIS A 9 17.46 -5.60 -16.06
CA HIS A 9 18.87 -5.30 -16.27
C HIS A 9 19.71 -6.55 -16.47
N GLN A 10 19.51 -7.59 -15.64
CA GLN A 10 20.17 -8.88 -15.77
C GLN A 10 19.85 -9.57 -17.12
N ALA A 11 18.62 -9.43 -17.61
CA ALA A 11 18.18 -9.97 -18.89
C ALA A 11 18.64 -9.15 -20.11
N ASN A 12 19.33 -8.02 -19.92
CA ASN A 12 19.60 -7.02 -20.97
C ASN A 12 18.33 -6.62 -21.74
N ASP A 13 17.20 -6.47 -21.03
CA ASP A 13 15.92 -6.11 -21.62
C ASP A 13 16.01 -4.71 -22.27
N PRO A 14 15.64 -4.56 -23.57
CA PRO A 14 15.69 -3.27 -24.26
C PRO A 14 14.74 -2.21 -23.65
N MET A 15 13.77 -2.61 -22.84
CA MET A 15 12.80 -1.74 -22.17
C MET A 15 13.19 -1.39 -20.74
N VAL A 16 14.40 -1.74 -20.28
CA VAL A 16 14.87 -1.37 -18.94
C VAL A 16 14.89 0.17 -18.80
N PRO A 17 14.33 0.73 -17.71
CA PRO A 17 14.32 2.17 -17.52
C PRO A 17 15.76 2.69 -17.31
N ALA A 18 16.07 3.85 -17.88
CA ALA A 18 17.38 4.49 -17.72
C ALA A 18 17.66 4.89 -16.27
N THR A 19 16.62 5.25 -15.50
CA THR A 19 16.72 5.60 -14.08
C THR A 19 15.52 5.08 -13.30
N MET A 20 15.70 4.86 -12.00
CA MET A 20 14.64 4.53 -11.06
C MET A 20 14.80 5.40 -9.82
N THR A 21 13.74 6.12 -9.44
CA THR A 21 13.70 6.92 -8.22
C THR A 21 12.77 6.28 -7.20
N ILE A 22 13.30 5.94 -6.03
CA ILE A 22 12.51 5.44 -4.90
C ILE A 22 12.12 6.63 -4.04
N MET A 23 10.87 7.05 -4.13
CA MET A 23 10.34 8.17 -3.34
C MET A 23 9.80 7.76 -1.97
N GLY A 24 9.47 6.47 -1.80
CA GLY A 24 8.91 5.93 -0.57
C GLY A 24 8.76 4.42 -0.61
N GLY A 25 8.36 3.84 0.53
CA GLY A 25 8.28 2.41 0.74
C GLY A 25 9.63 1.81 1.19
N PRO A 26 9.64 0.94 2.22
CA PRO A 26 10.88 0.40 2.73
C PRO A 26 11.46 -0.68 1.79
N VAL A 27 12.75 -0.56 1.45
CA VAL A 27 13.52 -1.68 0.88
C VAL A 27 13.76 -2.75 1.95
N ASP A 28 14.04 -2.32 3.17
CA ASP A 28 14.10 -3.18 4.36
C ASP A 28 13.04 -2.72 5.38
N PRO A 29 11.90 -3.42 5.50
CA PRO A 29 10.82 -3.08 6.44
C PRO A 29 11.21 -3.18 7.92
N ARG A 30 12.40 -3.70 8.25
CA ARG A 30 12.93 -3.74 9.62
C ARG A 30 13.56 -2.42 10.03
N GLN A 31 13.99 -1.61 9.06
CA GLN A 31 14.54 -0.28 9.31
C GLN A 31 13.37 0.71 9.47
N SER A 32 13.27 1.37 10.64
CA SER A 32 12.19 2.31 10.98
C SER A 32 10.77 1.71 10.87
N PRO A 33 10.46 0.65 11.65
CA PRO A 33 9.20 -0.08 11.51
C PRO A 33 7.99 0.78 11.91
N THR A 34 7.02 0.88 11.01
CA THR A 34 5.72 1.48 11.29
C THR A 34 4.75 0.45 11.90
N VAL A 35 3.55 0.89 12.29
CA VAL A 35 2.53 0.01 12.89
C VAL A 35 2.18 -1.21 12.00
N PRO A 36 1.96 -1.07 10.68
CA PRO A 36 1.78 -2.19 9.76
C PRO A 36 2.94 -3.18 9.75
N ASN A 37 4.18 -2.70 9.83
CA ASN A 37 5.35 -3.59 9.88
C ASN A 37 5.28 -4.50 11.12
N LYS A 38 4.84 -3.95 12.26
CA LYS A 38 4.66 -4.72 13.49
C LYS A 38 3.50 -5.71 13.37
N LEU A 39 2.38 -5.29 12.78
CA LEU A 39 1.23 -6.18 12.56
C LEU A 39 1.61 -7.37 11.67
N ALA A 40 2.34 -7.10 10.58
CA ALA A 40 2.82 -8.11 9.64
C ALA A 40 3.73 -9.14 10.32
N THR A 41 4.61 -8.72 11.22
CA THR A 41 5.53 -9.64 11.92
C THR A 41 4.90 -10.40 13.09
N GLN A 42 3.81 -9.89 13.68
CA GLN A 42 3.15 -10.51 14.84
C GLN A 42 2.03 -11.49 14.49
N ARG A 43 1.50 -11.44 13.27
CA ARG A 43 0.37 -12.27 12.84
C ARG A 43 0.82 -13.29 11.78
N PRO A 44 0.35 -14.55 11.87
CA PRO A 44 0.62 -15.54 10.83
C PRO A 44 -0.18 -15.24 9.56
N LEU A 45 0.28 -15.73 8.39
CA LEU A 45 -0.39 -15.49 7.10
C LEU A 45 -1.88 -15.88 7.06
N TYR A 46 -2.28 -16.95 7.75
CA TYR A 46 -3.69 -17.36 7.78
C TYR A 46 -4.59 -16.26 8.40
N TRP A 47 -4.05 -15.47 9.32
CA TRP A 47 -4.79 -14.37 9.94
C TRP A 47 -5.11 -13.30 8.90
N PHE A 48 -4.16 -12.94 8.05
CA PHE A 48 -4.38 -11.99 6.95
C PHE A 48 -5.39 -12.52 5.95
N LYS A 49 -5.24 -13.79 5.54
CA LYS A 49 -6.20 -14.44 4.62
C LYS A 49 -7.64 -14.40 5.14
N ARG A 50 -7.82 -14.56 6.44
CA ARG A 50 -9.15 -14.60 7.08
C ARG A 50 -9.74 -13.22 7.35
N ASN A 51 -8.91 -12.24 7.73
CA ASN A 51 -9.40 -10.95 8.25
C ASN A 51 -9.29 -9.80 7.25
N MET A 52 -8.34 -9.87 6.32
CA MET A 52 -8.04 -8.74 5.41
C MET A 52 -8.57 -8.98 4.00
N LEU A 53 -8.87 -10.22 3.62
CA LEU A 53 -9.41 -10.53 2.30
C LEU A 53 -10.93 -10.50 2.30
N SER A 54 -11.52 -10.07 1.19
CA SER A 54 -12.95 -10.13 0.93
C SER A 54 -13.23 -10.53 -0.51
N ARG A 55 -14.48 -10.84 -0.83
CA ARG A 55 -14.91 -11.15 -2.19
C ARG A 55 -15.57 -9.93 -2.82
N VAL A 56 -15.28 -9.70 -4.10
CA VAL A 56 -15.95 -8.65 -4.87
C VAL A 56 -17.46 -8.93 -4.92
N PRO A 57 -18.31 -7.98 -4.50
CA PRO A 57 -19.76 -8.17 -4.44
C PRO A 57 -20.42 -8.00 -5.82
N TYR A 58 -21.63 -8.55 -5.95
CA TYR A 58 -22.48 -8.34 -7.13
C TYR A 58 -22.96 -6.89 -7.17
N PRO A 59 -23.13 -6.23 -8.34
CA PRO A 59 -22.93 -6.72 -9.72
C PRO A 59 -21.54 -6.38 -10.31
N HIS A 60 -20.55 -6.06 -9.47
CA HIS A 60 -19.27 -5.54 -9.96
C HIS A 60 -18.48 -6.60 -10.75
N LEU A 61 -17.71 -6.13 -11.74
CA LEU A 61 -16.82 -6.98 -12.52
C LEU A 61 -15.77 -7.64 -11.60
N GLY A 62 -15.51 -8.92 -11.86
CA GLY A 62 -14.69 -9.74 -10.96
C GLY A 62 -15.46 -10.27 -9.75
N PHE A 63 -16.80 -10.31 -9.79
CA PHE A 63 -17.65 -10.95 -8.77
C PHE A 63 -17.03 -12.24 -8.24
N MET A 64 -17.03 -12.39 -6.90
CA MET A 64 -16.45 -13.52 -6.18
C MET A 64 -14.91 -13.64 -6.22
N ARG A 65 -14.19 -12.80 -6.98
CA ARG A 65 -12.73 -12.72 -6.90
C ARG A 65 -12.33 -12.32 -5.49
N SER A 66 -11.33 -13.01 -4.94
CA SER A 66 -10.75 -12.66 -3.65
C SER A 66 -9.82 -11.48 -3.81
N VAL A 67 -10.01 -10.45 -3.00
CA VAL A 67 -9.24 -9.20 -3.06
C VAL A 67 -8.89 -8.74 -1.65
N TYR A 68 -7.82 -7.97 -1.53
CA TYR A 68 -7.61 -7.06 -0.40
C TYR A 68 -8.31 -5.73 -0.75
N PRO A 69 -9.43 -5.39 -0.08
CA PRO A 69 -10.23 -4.23 -0.45
C PRO A 69 -9.52 -2.91 -0.22
N GLY A 70 -9.69 -1.97 -1.15
CA GLY A 70 -9.11 -0.63 -1.05
C GLY A 70 -9.56 0.12 0.22
N PHE A 71 -10.80 -0.08 0.68
CA PHE A 71 -11.27 0.56 1.91
C PHE A 71 -10.56 0.04 3.17
N LEU A 72 -10.12 -1.23 3.18
CA LEU A 72 -9.30 -1.78 4.28
C LEU A 72 -7.91 -1.17 4.27
N GLN A 73 -7.35 -0.91 3.08
CA GLN A 73 -6.11 -0.17 2.94
C GLN A 73 -6.23 1.27 3.47
N LEU A 74 -7.30 1.97 3.09
CA LEU A 74 -7.56 3.34 3.52
C LEU A 74 -7.75 3.42 5.04
N THR A 75 -8.60 2.55 5.59
CA THR A 75 -8.88 2.52 7.03
C THR A 75 -7.62 2.17 7.84
N GLY A 76 -6.81 1.21 7.37
CA GLY A 76 -5.52 0.91 7.97
C GLY A 76 -4.59 2.11 7.98
N PHE A 77 -4.48 2.85 6.88
CA PHE A 77 -3.67 4.05 6.80
C PHE A 77 -4.19 5.17 7.73
N MET A 78 -5.50 5.45 7.70
CA MET A 78 -6.11 6.46 8.56
C MET A 78 -5.90 6.12 10.04
N ALA A 79 -6.03 4.85 10.42
CA ALA A 79 -5.80 4.37 11.79
C ALA A 79 -4.37 4.60 12.29
N MET A 80 -3.37 4.56 11.41
CA MET A 80 -1.97 4.76 11.79
C MET A 80 -1.62 6.22 12.11
N ASN A 81 -2.36 7.18 11.55
CA ASN A 81 -2.11 8.60 11.71
C ASN A 81 -3.39 9.35 12.11
N LEU A 82 -4.27 8.68 12.87
CA LEU A 82 -5.63 9.13 13.11
C LEU A 82 -5.67 10.54 13.71
N ASP A 83 -4.77 10.86 14.65
CA ASP A 83 -4.63 12.19 15.25
C ASP A 83 -4.19 13.27 14.25
N ARG A 84 -3.28 12.94 13.33
CA ARG A 84 -2.84 13.88 12.27
C ARG A 84 -3.95 14.11 11.25
N HIS A 85 -4.72 13.07 10.90
CA HIS A 85 -5.86 13.19 10.00
C HIS A 85 -7.02 13.96 10.64
N PHE A 86 -7.35 13.70 11.92
CA PHE A 86 -8.35 14.47 12.66
C PHE A 86 -7.94 15.93 12.80
N GLY A 87 -6.68 16.20 13.12
CA GLY A 87 -6.13 17.55 13.20
C GLY A 87 -6.15 18.28 11.85
N ALA A 88 -5.85 17.59 10.75
CA ALA A 88 -5.95 18.13 9.40
C ALA A 88 -7.41 18.43 9.01
N HIS A 89 -8.35 17.54 9.33
CA HIS A 89 -9.79 17.77 9.13
C HIS A 89 -10.32 18.93 9.98
N MET A 90 -9.85 19.08 11.22
CA MET A 90 -10.25 20.20 12.09
C MET A 90 -9.71 21.54 11.57
N LYS A 91 -8.46 21.56 11.08
CA LYS A 91 -7.89 22.74 10.40
C LYS A 91 -8.65 23.08 9.12
N MET A 92 -9.01 22.08 8.32
CA MET A 92 -9.87 22.24 7.14
C MET A 92 -11.22 22.87 7.50
N PHE A 93 -11.88 22.39 8.57
CA PHE A 93 -13.12 22.99 9.07
C PHE A 93 -12.92 24.45 9.50
N GLN A 94 -11.81 24.76 10.17
CA GLN A 94 -11.47 26.14 10.54
C GLN A 94 -11.24 27.03 9.30
N HIS A 95 -10.57 26.55 8.26
CA HIS A 95 -10.39 27.29 7.00
C HIS A 95 -11.70 27.52 6.24
N LEU A 96 -12.59 26.51 6.21
CA LEU A 96 -13.93 26.63 5.64
C LEU A 96 -14.79 27.68 6.37
N VAL A 97 -14.71 27.71 7.70
CA VAL A 97 -15.43 28.69 8.54
C VAL A 97 -14.84 30.11 8.41
N GLN A 98 -13.52 30.22 8.17
CA GLN A 98 -12.83 31.50 7.95
C GLN A 98 -13.05 32.10 6.54
N GLY A 99 -13.61 31.34 5.59
CA GLY A 99 -14.00 31.85 4.27
C GLY A 99 -12.88 31.88 3.22
N ASP A 100 -11.80 31.14 3.41
CA ASP A 100 -10.74 30.95 2.41
C ASP A 100 -11.13 29.82 1.42
N GLY A 101 -11.83 30.18 0.35
CA GLY A 101 -12.32 29.24 -0.66
C GLY A 101 -11.23 28.47 -1.42
N ASP A 102 -9.99 29.00 -1.49
CA ASP A 102 -8.87 28.35 -2.20
C ASP A 102 -8.28 27.17 -1.40
N SER A 103 -8.42 27.19 -0.08
CA SER A 103 -8.02 26.09 0.83
C SER A 103 -8.92 24.86 0.72
N ALA A 104 -10.23 25.09 0.53
CA ALA A 104 -11.24 24.04 0.49
C ALA A 104 -11.12 23.13 -0.75
N GLU A 105 -10.86 23.71 -1.92
CA GLU A 105 -10.73 22.99 -3.19
C GLU A 105 -9.51 22.06 -3.18
N LYS A 106 -8.35 22.55 -2.71
CA LYS A 106 -7.12 21.76 -2.58
C LYS A 106 -7.28 20.60 -1.60
N HIS A 107 -8.01 20.80 -0.50
CA HIS A 107 -8.30 19.73 0.43
C HIS A 107 -9.27 18.70 -0.15
N ARG A 108 -10.28 19.13 -0.92
CA ARG A 108 -11.20 18.22 -1.58
C ARG A 108 -10.49 17.36 -2.65
N ILE A 109 -9.66 17.95 -3.49
CA ILE A 109 -8.84 17.23 -4.47
C ILE A 109 -7.90 16.24 -3.76
N PHE A 110 -7.26 16.66 -2.67
CA PHE A 110 -6.42 15.77 -1.87
C PHE A 110 -7.22 14.55 -1.38
N TYR A 111 -8.42 14.73 -0.82
CA TYR A 111 -9.22 13.60 -0.33
C TYR A 111 -9.85 12.76 -1.46
N ASP A 112 -10.19 13.35 -2.61
CA ASP A 112 -10.68 12.61 -3.77
C ASP A 112 -9.57 11.69 -4.33
N GLU A 113 -8.34 12.20 -4.46
CA GLU A 113 -7.18 11.42 -4.88
C GLU A 113 -6.76 10.39 -3.81
N TYR A 114 -6.96 10.72 -2.54
CA TYR A 114 -6.64 9.84 -1.42
C TYR A 114 -7.69 8.74 -1.18
N ASN A 115 -8.94 8.99 -1.59
CA ASN A 115 -10.00 7.98 -1.66
C ASN A 115 -9.93 7.15 -2.94
N ALA A 116 -9.01 7.44 -3.86
CA ALA A 116 -8.73 6.59 -5.03
C ALA A 116 -7.94 5.33 -4.61
N VAL A 117 -8.54 4.54 -3.72
CA VAL A 117 -8.02 3.23 -3.34
C VAL A 117 -8.53 2.18 -4.32
N MET A 118 -7.63 1.28 -4.72
CA MET A 118 -7.96 0.15 -5.58
C MET A 118 -7.91 -1.15 -4.80
N ASP A 119 -8.79 -2.08 -5.13
CA ASP A 119 -8.72 -3.44 -4.64
C ASP A 119 -7.47 -4.14 -5.20
N LEU A 120 -6.66 -4.70 -4.31
CA LEU A 120 -5.50 -5.51 -4.68
C LEU A 120 -5.92 -6.98 -4.82
N ASP A 121 -5.29 -7.69 -5.74
CA ASP A 121 -5.47 -9.13 -5.84
C ASP A 121 -4.99 -9.83 -4.56
N ALA A 122 -5.73 -10.85 -4.11
CA ALA A 122 -5.44 -11.55 -2.87
C ALA A 122 -4.09 -12.27 -2.88
N GLU A 123 -3.69 -12.86 -4.01
CA GLU A 123 -2.41 -13.57 -4.11
C GLU A 123 -1.26 -12.58 -3.96
N PHE A 124 -1.32 -11.49 -4.72
CA PHE A 124 -0.33 -10.42 -4.65
C PHE A 124 -0.20 -9.83 -3.24
N TYR A 125 -1.32 -9.57 -2.56
CA TYR A 125 -1.30 -9.05 -1.20
C TYR A 125 -0.64 -10.01 -0.21
N ILE A 126 -1.03 -11.29 -0.24
CA ILE A 126 -0.50 -12.29 0.69
C ILE A 126 0.98 -12.58 0.42
N GLU A 127 1.37 -12.68 -0.85
CA GLU A 127 2.77 -12.84 -1.25
C GLU A 127 3.61 -11.66 -0.72
N THR A 128 3.10 -10.43 -0.85
CA THR A 128 3.78 -9.24 -0.34
C THR A 128 3.98 -9.32 1.18
N ILE A 129 2.96 -9.71 1.96
CA ILE A 129 3.10 -9.87 3.40
C ILE A 129 4.18 -10.91 3.75
N SER A 130 4.15 -12.08 3.11
CA SER A 130 5.15 -13.13 3.35
C SER A 130 6.55 -12.65 2.97
N ARG A 131 6.78 -12.42 1.68
CA ARG A 131 8.12 -12.24 1.12
C ARG A 131 8.77 -10.94 1.56
N VAL A 132 7.99 -9.86 1.67
CA VAL A 132 8.54 -8.52 1.97
C VAL A 132 8.54 -8.26 3.48
N PHE A 133 7.41 -8.50 4.17
CA PHE A 133 7.24 -8.06 5.55
C PHE A 133 7.49 -9.13 6.63
N GLN A 134 7.59 -10.40 6.27
CA GLN A 134 7.90 -11.50 7.21
C GLN A 134 9.25 -12.16 6.92
N ASP A 135 9.47 -12.58 5.67
CA ASP A 135 10.66 -13.30 5.24
C ASP A 135 11.82 -12.37 4.85
N PHE A 136 11.50 -11.10 4.58
CA PHE A 136 12.45 -10.04 4.21
C PHE A 136 13.39 -10.46 3.07
N GLU A 137 12.83 -11.11 2.04
CA GLU A 137 13.63 -11.80 1.02
C GLU A 137 14.58 -10.88 0.26
N LEU A 138 14.10 -9.69 -0.14
CA LEU A 138 14.91 -8.74 -0.90
C LEU A 138 16.11 -8.19 -0.09
N PRO A 139 15.94 -7.59 1.10
CA PRO A 139 17.07 -7.06 1.86
C PRO A 139 18.00 -8.15 2.42
N LEU A 140 17.55 -9.41 2.48
CA LEU A 140 18.40 -10.55 2.87
C LEU A 140 19.07 -11.25 1.67
N GLY A 141 18.84 -10.79 0.43
CA GLY A 141 19.39 -11.43 -0.77
C GLY A 141 18.88 -12.84 -1.01
N LYS A 142 17.66 -13.15 -0.56
CA LYS A 142 16.99 -14.46 -0.69
C LYS A 142 15.87 -14.46 -1.73
N MET A 143 15.53 -13.30 -2.28
CA MET A 143 14.44 -13.17 -3.24
C MET A 143 14.81 -13.88 -4.54
N VAL A 144 14.03 -14.89 -4.89
CA VAL A 144 14.12 -15.62 -6.15
C VAL A 144 12.84 -15.44 -6.95
N VAL A 145 12.94 -15.15 -8.24
CA VAL A 145 11.80 -14.98 -9.14
C VAL A 145 12.00 -15.88 -10.36
N LYS A 146 11.17 -16.92 -10.48
CA LYS A 146 11.25 -17.91 -11.58
C LYS A 146 12.63 -18.56 -11.75
N GLY A 147 13.41 -18.65 -10.66
CA GLY A 147 14.75 -19.26 -10.65
C GLY A 147 15.90 -18.26 -10.80
N GLU A 148 15.60 -16.97 -10.99
CA GLU A 148 16.55 -15.84 -11.03
C GLU A 148 16.65 -15.15 -9.66
#